data_AF-A0AA37WJB1-F1
#
_entry.id   AF-A0AA37WJB1-F1
#
_cell.length_a   1.000
_cell.length_b   1.000
_cell.length_c   1.000
_cell.angle_alpha   90.00
_cell.angle_beta   90.00
_cell.angle_gamma   90.00
#
_symmetry.space_group_name_H-M   'P 1'
#
loop_
_entity.id
_entity.type
_entity.pdbx_description
1 polymer ?
#
loop_
_entity_poly.entity_id
_entity_poly.type
_entity_poly.pdbx_seq_one_letter_code
_entity_poly.pdbx_strand_id
1 'polypeptide(L)'
;MASVARSSAAKTNKNKLRVHKVKVFLQLYPGKFGTDDERAIDKAIEYTVYIDGKFSQGGNIEDDGSVEVYIPGGAKAKLEALGTSYEIEPITNLEAHDTLLGIQRRLRLLGYLHTDVNDEWGADFDRAVLNFQADHGLDPNGKALDAVTYNKIKSEFGE
;
A
#
# COMPACT_ATOMS: atom_id res chain seq x y z
N MET A 1 19.14 0.07 -13.19
CA MET A 1 19.60 0.65 -14.48
C MET A 1 20.16 -0.49 -15.33
N ALA A 2 19.74 -0.62 -16.59
CA ALA A 2 20.29 -1.64 -17.49
C ALA A 2 21.37 -1.02 -18.39
N SER A 3 22.55 -1.64 -18.44
CA SER A 3 23.64 -1.24 -19.35
C SER A 3 23.36 -1.77 -20.75
N VAL A 4 23.45 -0.90 -21.76
CA VAL A 4 23.31 -1.31 -23.16
C VAL A 4 24.67 -1.81 -23.66
N ALA A 5 24.82 -3.14 -23.75
CA ALA A 5 26.08 -3.83 -24.05
C ALA A 5 26.69 -3.54 -25.44
N ARG A 6 26.02 -2.75 -26.30
CA ARG A 6 26.50 -2.35 -27.64
C ARG A 6 26.37 -0.84 -27.90
N SER A 7 26.59 -0.02 -26.89
CA SER A 7 26.80 1.42 -27.13
C SER A 7 28.25 1.66 -27.56
N SER A 8 28.47 2.58 -28.51
CA SER A 8 29.81 2.91 -29.03
C SER A 8 30.78 3.15 -27.87
N ALA A 9 32.06 2.79 -28.01
CA ALA A 9 33.08 2.93 -26.97
C ALA A 9 33.17 4.34 -26.32
N ALA A 10 32.65 5.37 -27.00
CA ALA A 10 32.60 6.76 -26.52
C ALA A 10 31.33 7.15 -25.73
N LYS A 11 30.32 6.28 -25.58
CA LYS A 11 29.04 6.61 -24.92
C LYS A 11 28.60 5.55 -23.92
N THR A 12 28.56 5.90 -22.64
CA THR A 12 27.87 5.11 -21.60
C THR A 12 26.34 5.32 -21.72
N ASN A 13 25.69 4.60 -22.63
CA ASN A 13 24.24 4.64 -22.73
C ASN A 13 23.63 3.77 -21.61
N LYS A 14 22.99 4.42 -20.63
CA LYS A 14 22.23 3.76 -19.56
C LYS A 14 20.74 3.92 -19.83
N ASN A 15 20.01 2.80 -19.90
CA ASN A 15 18.54 2.87 -19.94
C ASN A 15 18.01 3.16 -18.54
N LYS A 16 17.24 4.25 -18.41
CA LYS A 16 16.53 4.61 -17.17
C LYS A 16 15.22 3.83 -17.12
N LEU A 17 15.25 2.71 -16.42
CA LEU A 17 14.03 1.98 -16.05
C LEU A 17 13.21 2.84 -15.09
N ARG A 18 11.93 3.06 -15.40
CA ARG A 18 10.98 3.66 -14.46
C ARG A 18 10.43 2.53 -13.59
N VAL A 19 10.73 2.58 -12.31
CA VAL A 19 10.21 1.66 -11.29
C VAL A 19 9.45 2.48 -10.24
N HIS A 20 8.32 1.95 -9.80
CA HIS A 20 7.60 2.42 -8.63
C HIS A 20 8.11 1.67 -7.42
N LYS A 21 8.50 2.41 -6.38
CA LYS A 21 8.84 1.86 -5.08
C LYS A 21 7.57 1.89 -4.22
N VAL A 22 7.04 0.72 -3.88
CA VAL A 22 5.84 0.56 -3.05
C VAL A 22 6.28 -0.02 -1.71
N LYS A 23 6.02 0.69 -0.62
CA LYS A 23 6.23 0.15 0.74
C LYS A 23 4.93 -0.51 1.18
N VAL A 24 4.93 -1.83 1.32
CA VAL A 24 3.78 -2.62 1.76
C VAL A 24 3.94 -2.93 3.24
N PHE A 25 2.92 -2.69 4.04
CA PHE A 25 2.91 -3.05 5.46
C PHE A 25 2.01 -4.28 5.63
N LEU A 26 2.57 -5.35 6.18
CA LEU A 26 1.87 -6.57 6.49
C LEU A 26 1.59 -6.61 7.99
N GLN A 27 0.34 -6.89 8.36
CA GLN A 27 -0.03 -7.04 9.75
C GLN A 27 0.58 -8.33 10.31
N LEU A 28 1.59 -8.18 11.17
CA LEU A 28 2.26 -9.30 11.83
C LEU A 28 1.56 -9.74 13.13
N TYR A 29 0.59 -8.97 13.65
CA TYR A 29 -0.12 -9.25 14.91
C TYR A 29 -1.64 -9.21 14.75
N PRO A 30 -2.40 -10.15 15.32
CA PRO A 30 -3.82 -9.94 15.56
C PRO A 30 -4.03 -9.03 16.79
N GLY A 31 -4.34 -7.75 16.58
CA GLY A 31 -4.77 -6.82 17.65
C GLY A 31 -3.78 -5.70 18.00
N LYS A 32 -4.24 -4.77 18.86
CA LYS A 32 -3.48 -3.58 19.32
C LYS A 32 -2.81 -3.76 20.70
N PHE A 33 -2.89 -4.95 21.30
CA PHE A 33 -2.41 -5.23 22.66
C PHE A 33 -1.25 -6.23 22.63
N GLY A 34 -0.26 -6.01 23.49
CA GLY A 34 0.94 -6.85 23.63
C GLY A 34 2.24 -6.11 23.31
N THR A 35 3.35 -6.79 23.49
CA THR A 35 4.72 -6.32 23.21
C THR A 35 5.38 -7.15 22.12
N ASP A 36 6.47 -6.63 21.55
CA ASP A 36 7.21 -7.30 20.47
C ASP A 36 7.86 -8.64 20.87
N ASP A 37 7.92 -8.92 22.18
CA ASP A 37 8.45 -10.18 22.70
C ASP A 37 7.35 -11.26 22.81
N GLU A 38 6.07 -10.87 22.74
CA GLU A 38 4.90 -11.77 22.82
C GLU A 38 4.42 -12.23 21.43
N ARG A 39 5.19 -11.92 20.39
CA ARG A 39 4.85 -12.20 18.99
C ARG A 39 4.87 -13.71 18.75
N ALA A 40 3.79 -14.25 18.20
CA ALA A 40 3.70 -15.66 17.80
C ALA A 40 4.41 -15.97 16.47
N ILE A 41 4.70 -14.94 15.67
CA ILE A 41 5.33 -15.08 14.35
C ILE A 41 6.83 -14.80 14.47
N ASP A 42 7.63 -15.66 13.86
CA ASP A 42 9.09 -15.56 13.82
C ASP A 42 9.54 -14.22 13.20
N LYS A 43 10.68 -13.68 13.66
CA LYS A 43 11.25 -12.42 13.15
C LYS A 43 11.82 -12.57 11.74
N ALA A 44 11.99 -13.80 11.26
CA ALA A 44 12.54 -14.12 9.95
C ALA A 44 11.47 -14.52 8.92
N ILE A 45 10.37 -13.77 8.81
CA ILE A 45 9.38 -14.05 7.77
C ILE A 45 9.97 -13.70 6.40
N GLU A 46 9.96 -14.66 5.50
CA GLU A 46 10.38 -14.44 4.12
C GLU A 46 9.22 -13.91 3.27
N TYR A 47 9.57 -13.07 2.30
CA TYR A 47 8.69 -12.67 1.22
C TYR A 47 9.33 -12.96 -0.13
N THR A 48 8.50 -13.24 -1.12
CA THR A 48 8.92 -13.32 -2.53
C THR A 48 7.99 -12.49 -3.39
N VAL A 49 8.54 -11.89 -4.44
CA VAL A 49 7.78 -11.09 -5.39
C VAL A 49 8.01 -11.61 -6.79
N TYR A 50 6.91 -11.78 -7.50
CA TYR A 50 6.88 -12.14 -8.90
C TYR A 50 6.34 -10.98 -9.73
N ILE A 51 6.96 -10.72 -10.87
CA ILE A 51 6.50 -9.75 -11.86
C ILE A 51 6.34 -10.50 -13.17
N ASP A 52 5.15 -10.44 -13.77
CA ASP A 52 4.78 -11.23 -14.95
C ASP A 52 5.09 -12.74 -14.79
N GLY A 53 4.85 -13.28 -13.57
CA GLY A 53 5.09 -14.68 -13.23
C GLY A 53 6.57 -15.06 -13.06
N LYS A 54 7.50 -14.11 -13.13
CA LYS A 54 8.94 -14.36 -12.91
C LYS A 54 9.37 -13.81 -11.58
N PHE A 55 10.19 -14.57 -10.86
CA PHE A 55 10.83 -14.09 -9.63
C PHE A 55 11.57 -12.78 -9.93
N SER A 56 11.29 -11.76 -9.11
CA SER A 56 11.85 -10.42 -9.24
C SER A 56 12.69 -10.04 -8.03
N GLN A 57 12.15 -10.24 -6.83
CA GLN A 57 12.82 -9.92 -5.57
C GLN A 57 12.33 -10.85 -4.45
N GLY A 58 13.11 -10.95 -3.38
CA GLY A 58 12.74 -11.65 -2.17
C GLY A 58 13.69 -11.27 -1.05
N GLY A 59 13.32 -11.60 0.18
CA GLY A 59 14.08 -11.25 1.36
C GLY A 59 13.26 -11.51 2.62
N ASN A 60 13.68 -10.91 3.72
CA ASN A 60 12.93 -10.94 4.97
C ASN A 60 12.09 -9.66 5.10
N ILE A 61 10.91 -9.80 5.70
CA ILE A 61 10.10 -8.66 6.13
C ILE A 61 10.87 -7.93 7.24
N GLU A 62 10.85 -6.61 7.21
CA GLU A 62 11.46 -5.78 8.25
C GLU A 62 10.73 -5.96 9.60
N ASP A 63 11.39 -5.59 10.71
CA ASP A 63 10.82 -5.72 12.08
C ASP A 63 9.50 -4.94 12.28
N ASP A 64 9.29 -3.90 11.46
CA ASP A 64 8.07 -3.06 11.40
C ASP A 64 6.95 -3.68 10.54
N GLY A 65 7.15 -4.87 9.99
CA GLY A 65 6.21 -5.56 9.11
C GLY A 65 6.22 -5.05 7.67
N SER A 66 7.19 -4.20 7.29
CA SER A 66 7.22 -3.62 5.97
C SER A 66 8.08 -4.37 4.95
N VAL A 67 7.69 -4.25 3.68
CA VAL A 67 8.40 -4.77 2.52
C VAL A 67 8.48 -3.70 1.45
N GLU A 68 9.68 -3.44 0.94
CA GLU A 68 9.87 -2.57 -0.23
C GLU A 68 9.77 -3.35 -1.53
N VAL A 69 8.74 -3.06 -2.33
CA VAL A 69 8.49 -3.70 -3.62
C VAL A 69 8.79 -2.74 -4.76
N TYR A 70 9.68 -3.15 -5.66
CA TYR A 70 10.07 -2.39 -6.84
C TYR A 70 9.34 -2.92 -8.07
N ILE A 71 8.36 -2.16 -8.57
CA ILE A 71 7.47 -2.59 -9.66
C ILE A 71 7.75 -1.73 -10.90
N PRO A 72 8.12 -2.32 -12.05
CA PRO A 72 8.21 -1.57 -13.32
C PRO A 72 6.90 -0.86 -13.64
N GLY A 73 6.98 0.34 -14.24
CA GLY A 73 5.79 1.08 -14.65
C GLY A 73 4.88 0.27 -15.58
N GLY A 74 3.59 0.18 -15.24
CA GLY A 74 2.58 -0.57 -16.00
C GLY A 74 2.54 -2.08 -15.73
N ALA A 75 3.41 -2.60 -14.87
CA ALA A 75 3.37 -3.99 -14.44
C ALA A 75 2.61 -4.14 -13.11
N LYS A 76 2.11 -5.35 -12.87
CA LYS A 76 1.60 -5.79 -11.56
C LYS A 76 2.63 -6.69 -10.89
N ALA A 77 2.65 -6.68 -9.58
CA ALA A 77 3.49 -7.58 -8.80
C ALA A 77 2.62 -8.53 -7.97
N LYS A 78 3.05 -9.78 -7.84
CA LYS A 78 2.50 -10.74 -6.91
C LYS A 78 3.47 -10.87 -5.74
N LEU A 79 3.08 -10.40 -4.56
CA LEU A 79 3.83 -10.56 -3.32
C LEU A 79 3.30 -11.81 -2.59
N GLU A 80 4.17 -12.76 -2.30
CA GLU A 80 3.87 -13.92 -1.47
C GLU A 80 4.59 -13.78 -0.14
N ALA A 81 3.82 -13.76 0.95
CA ALA A 81 4.31 -13.65 2.32
C ALA A 81 3.30 -14.30 3.26
N LEU A 82 3.75 -14.90 4.37
CA LEU A 82 2.88 -15.49 5.39
C LEU A 82 1.87 -16.52 4.82
N GLY A 83 2.27 -17.27 3.78
CA GLY A 83 1.39 -18.24 3.09
C GLY A 83 0.24 -17.60 2.29
N THR A 84 0.23 -16.29 2.14
CA THR A 84 -0.78 -15.52 1.41
C THR A 84 -0.17 -14.87 0.17
N SER A 85 -0.97 -14.73 -0.88
CA SER A 85 -0.60 -14.05 -2.12
C SER A 85 -1.36 -12.74 -2.26
N TYR A 86 -0.64 -11.64 -2.45
CA TYR A 86 -1.16 -10.30 -2.65
C TYR A 86 -0.85 -9.83 -4.07
N GLU A 87 -1.86 -9.35 -4.80
CA GLU A 87 -1.64 -8.62 -6.05
C GLU A 87 -1.43 -7.13 -5.73
N ILE A 88 -0.32 -6.58 -6.19
CA ILE A 88 0.06 -5.18 -5.99
C ILE A 88 0.05 -4.48 -7.35
N GLU A 89 -0.77 -3.45 -7.44
CA GLU A 89 -0.86 -2.57 -8.60
C GLU A 89 -0.48 -1.14 -8.20
N PRO A 90 0.60 -0.57 -8.78
CA PRO A 90 0.95 0.82 -8.54
C PRO A 90 -0.13 1.77 -9.09
N ILE A 91 -0.85 2.45 -8.22
CA ILE A 91 -1.77 3.52 -8.61
C ILE A 91 -0.93 4.76 -8.94
N THR A 92 -0.99 5.21 -10.19
CA THR A 92 -0.19 6.36 -10.67
C THR A 92 -0.90 7.70 -10.58
N ASN A 93 -2.23 7.68 -10.50
CA ASN A 93 -3.05 8.87 -10.34
C ASN A 93 -4.14 8.60 -9.31
N LEU A 94 -4.20 9.44 -8.29
CA LEU A 94 -5.20 9.40 -7.25
C LEU A 94 -6.06 10.66 -7.34
N GLU A 95 -7.35 10.49 -7.14
CA GLU A 95 -8.34 11.55 -7.17
C GLU A 95 -8.12 12.51 -6.02
N ALA A 96 -8.68 13.71 -6.16
CA ALA A 96 -8.58 14.74 -5.16
C ALA A 96 -9.12 14.24 -3.81
N HIS A 97 -8.38 14.51 -2.75
CA HIS A 97 -8.63 14.00 -1.40
C HIS A 97 -9.95 14.46 -0.78
N ASP A 98 -10.57 15.50 -1.34
CA ASP A 98 -11.85 16.09 -0.94
C ASP A 98 -13.04 15.57 -1.77
N THR A 99 -12.81 14.62 -2.68
CA THR A 99 -13.86 13.96 -3.46
C THR A 99 -14.24 12.61 -2.85
N LEU A 100 -15.49 12.17 -3.05
CA LEU A 100 -15.96 10.88 -2.55
C LEU A 100 -15.07 9.72 -3.04
N LEU A 101 -14.82 9.64 -4.35
CA LEU A 101 -13.92 8.66 -4.96
C LEU A 101 -12.50 8.71 -4.36
N GLY A 102 -11.95 9.91 -4.13
CA GLY A 102 -10.63 10.10 -3.55
C GLY A 102 -10.54 9.68 -2.07
N ILE A 103 -11.60 9.91 -1.29
CA ILE A 103 -11.70 9.46 0.09
C ILE A 103 -11.83 7.94 0.14
N GLN A 104 -12.73 7.36 -0.67
CA GLN A 104 -12.93 5.91 -0.75
C GLN A 104 -11.62 5.17 -1.07
N ARG A 105 -10.85 5.66 -2.05
CA ARG A 105 -9.55 5.06 -2.39
C ARG A 105 -8.54 5.16 -1.25
N ARG A 106 -8.43 6.31 -0.58
CA ARG A 106 -7.52 6.46 0.56
C ARG A 106 -7.92 5.56 1.73
N LEU A 107 -9.20 5.51 2.09
CA LEU A 107 -9.70 4.61 3.12
C LEU A 107 -9.45 3.14 2.78
N ARG A 108 -9.57 2.75 1.50
CA ARG A 108 -9.22 1.40 1.05
C ARG A 108 -7.73 1.11 1.20
N LEU A 109 -6.87 2.02 0.78
CA LEU A 109 -5.41 1.87 0.89
C LEU A 109 -4.94 1.88 2.35
N LEU A 110 -5.64 2.59 3.24
CA LEU A 110 -5.43 2.57 4.69
C LEU A 110 -6.05 1.34 5.38
N GLY A 111 -6.75 0.47 4.64
CA GLY A 111 -7.33 -0.77 5.16
C GLY A 111 -8.71 -0.65 5.83
N TYR A 112 -9.35 0.51 5.78
CA TYR A 112 -10.68 0.74 6.37
C TYR A 112 -11.84 0.31 5.46
N LEU A 113 -11.67 0.43 4.14
CA LEU A 113 -12.68 0.03 3.15
C LEU A 113 -12.27 -1.28 2.46
N HIS A 114 -13.07 -2.32 2.62
CA HIS A 114 -12.79 -3.66 2.05
C HIS A 114 -13.35 -3.84 0.63
N THR A 115 -14.37 -3.07 0.25
CA THR A 115 -15.03 -3.16 -1.06
C THR A 115 -14.30 -2.38 -2.15
N ASP A 116 -14.69 -2.64 -3.39
CA ASP A 116 -14.29 -1.78 -4.49
C ASP A 116 -14.87 -0.37 -4.37
N VAL A 117 -14.11 0.58 -4.92
CA VAL A 117 -14.44 2.01 -4.92
C VAL A 117 -15.38 2.24 -6.11
N ASN A 118 -16.59 2.74 -5.84
CA ASN A 118 -17.66 2.87 -6.81
C ASN A 118 -18.24 4.29 -6.92
N ASP A 119 -17.70 5.28 -6.19
CA ASP A 119 -18.24 6.65 -6.09
C ASP A 119 -19.67 6.71 -5.53
N GLU A 120 -20.11 5.68 -4.80
CA GLU A 120 -21.42 5.64 -4.17
C GLU A 120 -21.29 5.67 -2.65
N TRP A 121 -22.22 6.40 -2.00
CA TRP A 121 -22.29 6.44 -0.55
C TRP A 121 -23.07 5.23 -0.01
N GLY A 122 -22.36 4.11 0.17
CA GLY A 122 -22.93 2.86 0.70
C GLY A 122 -22.67 2.63 2.19
N ALA A 123 -23.32 1.59 2.75
CA ALA A 123 -23.17 1.21 4.15
C ALA A 123 -21.73 0.78 4.51
N ASP A 124 -21.02 0.11 3.59
CA ASP A 124 -19.62 -0.27 3.79
C ASP A 124 -18.70 0.95 3.85
N PHE A 125 -18.97 1.97 3.03
CA PHE A 125 -18.24 3.24 3.07
C PHE A 125 -18.51 4.00 4.36
N ASP A 126 -19.77 4.10 4.78
CA ASP A 126 -20.16 4.76 6.03
C ASP A 126 -19.46 4.10 7.24
N ARG A 127 -19.46 2.76 7.30
CA ARG A 127 -18.72 2.02 8.33
C ARG A 127 -17.22 2.30 8.28
N ALA A 128 -16.61 2.36 7.09
CA ALA A 128 -15.19 2.66 6.95
C ALA A 128 -14.84 4.06 7.49
N VAL A 129 -15.68 5.07 7.20
CA VAL A 129 -15.51 6.45 7.68
C VAL A 129 -15.66 6.51 9.20
N LEU A 130 -16.69 5.87 9.76
CA LEU A 130 -16.90 5.82 11.21
C LEU A 130 -15.73 5.17 11.94
N ASN A 131 -15.23 4.04 11.43
CA ASN A 131 -14.08 3.35 12.00
C ASN A 131 -12.82 4.23 11.94
N PHE A 132 -12.57 4.89 10.80
CA PHE A 132 -11.46 5.83 10.66
C PHE A 132 -11.57 6.98 11.67
N GLN A 133 -12.73 7.62 11.76
CA GLN A 133 -12.96 8.72 12.69
C GLN A 133 -12.73 8.27 14.13
N ALA A 134 -13.24 7.11 14.53
CA ALA A 134 -13.05 6.55 15.87
C ALA A 134 -11.58 6.23 16.17
N ASP A 135 -10.86 5.59 15.25
CA ASP A 135 -9.45 5.22 15.45
C ASP A 135 -8.52 6.43 15.52
N HIS A 136 -8.89 7.55 14.89
CA HIS A 136 -8.09 8.78 14.86
C HIS A 136 -8.61 9.89 15.80
N GLY A 137 -9.53 9.57 16.71
CA GLY A 137 -10.02 10.50 17.75
C GLY A 137 -10.86 11.66 17.22
N LEU A 138 -11.50 11.49 16.06
CA LEU A 138 -12.47 12.42 15.50
C LEU A 138 -13.88 12.10 16.02
N ASP A 139 -14.82 13.03 15.81
CA ASP A 139 -16.24 12.76 16.04
C ASP A 139 -16.75 11.73 15.00
N PRO A 140 -17.17 10.51 15.42
CA PRO A 140 -17.59 9.45 14.51
C PRO A 140 -19.02 9.70 14.02
N ASN A 141 -19.18 10.74 13.20
CA ASN A 141 -20.45 11.21 12.68
C ASN A 141 -20.71 10.81 11.22
N GLY A 142 -19.78 10.06 10.61
CA GLY A 142 -19.89 9.56 9.24
C GLY A 142 -19.64 10.62 8.16
N LYS A 143 -19.38 11.88 8.52
CA LYS A 143 -19.20 12.97 7.54
C LYS A 143 -17.82 12.92 6.89
N ALA A 144 -17.69 12.08 5.87
CA ALA A 144 -16.47 11.89 5.11
C ALA A 144 -15.98 13.16 4.38
N LEU A 145 -16.93 13.93 3.81
CA LEU A 145 -16.65 15.17 3.05
C LEU A 145 -16.44 16.40 3.95
N ASP A 146 -16.43 16.24 5.27
CA ASP A 146 -16.06 17.31 6.17
C ASP A 146 -14.54 17.52 6.14
N ALA A 147 -14.11 18.79 6.22
CA ALA A 147 -12.72 19.18 6.12
C ALA A 147 -11.85 18.54 7.19
N VAL A 148 -12.40 18.36 8.38
CA VAL A 148 -11.69 17.68 9.47
C VAL A 148 -11.36 16.23 9.09
N THR A 149 -12.32 15.51 8.51
CA THR A 149 -12.17 14.11 8.14
C THR A 149 -11.19 13.92 6.98
N TYR A 150 -11.41 14.59 5.83
CA TYR A 150 -10.55 14.36 4.67
C TYR A 150 -9.13 14.89 4.87
N ASN A 151 -8.91 15.95 5.67
CA ASN A 151 -7.57 16.43 5.98
C ASN A 151 -6.83 15.44 6.89
N LYS A 152 -7.54 14.79 7.81
CA LYS A 152 -6.95 13.73 8.64
C LYS A 152 -6.58 12.53 7.78
N ILE A 153 -7.45 12.08 6.88
CA ILE A 153 -7.14 11.00 5.92
C ILE A 153 -5.90 11.36 5.09
N LYS A 154 -5.85 12.58 4.55
CA LYS A 154 -4.70 13.09 3.79
C LYS A 154 -3.41 13.02 4.61
N SER A 155 -3.45 13.48 5.86
CA SER A 155 -2.31 13.45 6.77
C SER A 155 -1.83 12.04 7.10
N GLU A 156 -2.75 11.09 7.34
CA GLU A 156 -2.40 9.69 7.62
C GLU A 156 -1.88 8.97 6.38
N PHE A 157 -2.35 9.36 5.20
CA PHE A 157 -1.87 8.85 3.92
C PHE A 157 -0.48 9.42 3.53
N GLY A 158 -0.05 10.53 4.14
CA GLY A 158 1.27 11.15 3.93
C GLY A 158 1.33 12.19 2.79
N GLU A 159 0.21 12.85 2.50
CA GLU A 159 0.08 13.92 1.47
C GLU A 159 0.14 15.35 2.03
#